data_AF-A0A0H5DRL3-F1
#
_entry.id   AF-A0A0H5DRL3-F1
#
_cell.length_a   1.000
_cell.length_b   1.000
_cell.length_c   1.000
_cell.angle_alpha   90.00
_cell.angle_beta   90.00
_cell.angle_gamma   90.00
#
_symmetry.space_group_name_H-M   'P 1'
#
loop_
_entity.id
_entity.type
_entity.pdbx_description
1 polymer ?
#
loop_
_entity_poly.entity_id
_entity_poly.type
_entity_poly.pdbx_seq_one_letter_code
_entity_poly.pdbx_strand_id
1 'polypeptide(L)'
;MEDVIIEESREKGKYQARFAPSQGMNLKSLIFDGVEVIDQSTQHLFEERFAGLGAMIGPHFHRRKTESLPKNLDLALFPHVKRGAIPEGTDPFSHGVGRYAAWTSTNDARSIDATLKGGDTLNGVKLSDIEGQDFLMRYKAAWVSGGLELEMASVSQADSVMGIHFYYHVPGNKGEVISRVAGNYIVDGEVKPIPALIGYEESSGRLSFSLSQEADYTFRPFPNLLKGEIALKLDGYTLLTTYESSSSENSWQLWRSKNSSFVCIEPVSAADPRHPNLTVSSIKIRLELVR
;
A
#
# COMPACT_ATOMS: atom_id res chain seq x y z
N MET A 1 11.77 -13.71 -13.83
CA MET A 1 10.67 -14.54 -13.30
C MET A 1 9.39 -13.97 -13.88
N GLU A 2 8.46 -14.81 -14.30
CA GLU A 2 7.20 -14.35 -14.89
C GLU A 2 6.26 -13.81 -13.79
N ASP A 3 5.30 -12.97 -14.20
CA ASP A 3 4.22 -12.54 -13.31
C ASP A 3 3.40 -13.76 -12.86
N VAL A 4 2.92 -13.73 -11.62
CA VAL A 4 2.04 -14.76 -11.07
C VAL A 4 0.60 -14.27 -11.12
N ILE A 5 -0.29 -15.10 -11.65
CA ILE A 5 -1.72 -14.80 -11.71
C ILE A 5 -2.44 -15.80 -10.79
N ILE A 6 -3.21 -15.27 -9.83
CA ILE A 6 -4.15 -16.04 -9.04
C ILE A 6 -5.59 -15.67 -9.41
N GLU A 7 -6.48 -16.65 -9.40
CA GLU A 7 -7.81 -16.51 -9.98
C GLU A 7 -8.88 -17.24 -9.16
N GLU A 8 -10.08 -16.70 -9.18
CA GLU A 8 -11.28 -17.38 -8.70
C GLU A 8 -12.33 -17.40 -9.82
N SER A 9 -12.66 -18.62 -10.27
CA SER A 9 -13.75 -18.82 -11.23
C SER A 9 -15.09 -18.84 -10.50
N ARG A 10 -16.08 -18.12 -11.03
CA ARG A 10 -17.42 -18.01 -10.47
C ARG A 10 -18.45 -18.44 -11.52
N GLU A 11 -19.67 -18.75 -11.10
CA GLU A 11 -20.76 -19.07 -12.04
C GLU A 11 -21.02 -17.94 -13.04
N LYS A 12 -20.81 -16.69 -12.59
CA LYS A 12 -20.97 -15.48 -13.41
C LYS A 12 -19.71 -14.62 -13.29
N GLY A 13 -18.73 -14.90 -14.13
CA GLY A 13 -17.51 -14.11 -14.25
C GLY A 13 -16.29 -14.74 -13.58
N LYS A 14 -15.28 -13.90 -13.36
CA LYS A 14 -13.94 -14.33 -12.96
C LYS A 14 -13.28 -13.19 -12.21
N TYR A 15 -12.64 -13.54 -11.10
CA TYR A 15 -11.75 -12.66 -10.37
C TYR A 15 -10.31 -13.02 -10.70
N GLN A 16 -9.46 -12.01 -10.89
CA GLN A 16 -8.06 -12.21 -11.27
C GLN A 16 -7.17 -11.16 -10.59
N ALA A 17 -6.06 -11.59 -10.01
CA ALA A 17 -5.03 -10.71 -9.47
C ALA A 17 -3.68 -11.13 -10.05
N ARG A 18 -2.94 -10.16 -10.61
CA ARG A 18 -1.61 -10.37 -11.19
C ARG A 18 -0.56 -9.71 -10.32
N PHE A 19 0.37 -10.50 -9.81
CA PHE A 19 1.49 -10.05 -8.98
C PHE A 19 2.82 -10.21 -9.71
N ALA A 20 3.81 -9.41 -9.35
CA ALA A 20 5.17 -9.49 -9.89
C ALA A 20 6.18 -9.84 -8.78
N PRO A 21 6.38 -11.13 -8.44
CA PRO A 21 7.29 -11.53 -7.36
C PRO A 21 8.73 -11.05 -7.54
N SER A 22 9.24 -11.03 -8.78
CA SER A 22 10.59 -10.50 -9.06
C SER A 22 10.69 -8.97 -9.01
N GLN A 23 9.57 -8.28 -8.81
CA GLN A 23 9.47 -6.83 -8.74
C GLN A 23 8.67 -6.46 -7.48
N GLY A 24 9.10 -6.96 -6.32
CA GLY A 24 8.58 -6.53 -5.03
C GLY A 24 7.17 -6.99 -4.68
N MET A 25 6.72 -8.13 -5.23
CA MET A 25 5.34 -8.61 -5.03
C MET A 25 4.26 -7.57 -5.38
N ASN A 26 4.58 -6.57 -6.21
CA ASN A 26 3.65 -5.52 -6.56
C ASN A 26 2.49 -6.11 -7.39
N LEU A 27 1.27 -5.67 -7.08
CA LEU A 27 0.05 -6.01 -7.79
C LEU A 27 -0.03 -5.17 -9.07
N LYS A 28 0.03 -5.81 -10.22
CA LYS A 28 -0.03 -5.14 -11.54
C LYS A 28 -1.45 -4.94 -12.04
N SER A 29 -2.37 -5.82 -11.68
CA SER A 29 -3.77 -5.78 -12.13
C SER A 29 -4.66 -6.51 -11.15
N LEU A 30 -5.87 -5.98 -10.93
CA LEU A 30 -6.90 -6.59 -10.11
C LEU A 30 -8.24 -6.43 -10.79
N ILE A 31 -8.82 -7.55 -11.22
CA ILE A 31 -10.04 -7.58 -12.01
C ILE A 31 -11.12 -8.32 -11.24
N PHE A 32 -12.28 -7.66 -11.09
CA PHE A 32 -13.50 -8.24 -10.55
C PHE A 32 -14.60 -8.25 -11.62
N ASP A 33 -14.92 -9.43 -12.17
CA ASP A 33 -15.98 -9.60 -13.17
C ASP A 33 -15.88 -8.58 -14.32
N GLY A 34 -14.68 -8.45 -14.87
CA GLY A 34 -14.33 -7.55 -15.97
C GLY A 34 -14.02 -6.10 -15.58
N VAL A 35 -14.15 -5.72 -14.30
CA VAL A 35 -13.77 -4.38 -13.81
C VAL A 35 -12.33 -4.41 -13.31
N GLU A 36 -11.43 -3.75 -14.03
CA GLU A 36 -10.06 -3.46 -13.57
C GLU A 36 -10.12 -2.32 -12.55
N VAL A 37 -9.73 -2.60 -11.31
CA VAL A 37 -9.77 -1.62 -10.22
C VAL A 37 -8.45 -0.90 -10.00
N ILE A 38 -7.33 -1.42 -10.53
CA ILE A 38 -6.02 -0.74 -10.46
C ILE A 38 -5.83 0.13 -11.68
N ASP A 39 -5.41 1.38 -11.49
CA ASP A 39 -5.23 2.33 -12.58
C ASP A 39 -4.01 1.98 -13.45
N GLN A 40 -4.30 1.35 -14.60
CA GLN A 40 -3.29 0.95 -15.58
C GLN A 40 -2.56 2.13 -16.24
N SER A 41 -3.10 3.36 -16.19
CA SER A 41 -2.39 4.54 -16.70
C SER A 41 -1.09 4.81 -15.95
N THR A 42 -0.95 4.29 -14.73
CA THR A 42 0.23 4.44 -13.88
C THR A 42 1.33 3.40 -14.14
N GLN A 43 1.15 2.50 -15.12
CA GLN A 43 2.14 1.47 -15.46
C GLN A 43 3.52 2.04 -15.79
N HIS A 44 3.58 3.17 -16.49
CA HIS A 44 4.85 3.82 -16.82
C HIS A 44 5.63 4.24 -15.54
N LEU A 45 4.95 4.68 -14.49
CA LEU A 45 5.56 5.00 -13.21
C LEU A 45 6.14 3.76 -12.53
N PHE A 46 5.49 2.61 -12.73
CA PHE A 46 5.89 1.34 -12.13
C PHE A 46 7.18 0.84 -12.79
N GLU A 47 7.22 0.85 -14.12
CA GLU A 47 8.38 0.47 -14.91
C GLU A 47 9.58 1.40 -14.69
N GLU A 48 9.31 2.69 -14.44
CA GLU A 48 10.35 3.67 -14.20
C GLU A 48 10.95 3.55 -12.79
N ARG A 49 10.08 3.53 -11.77
CA ARG A 49 10.47 3.77 -10.38
C ARG A 49 9.67 3.00 -9.31
N PHE A 50 8.94 1.96 -9.70
CA PHE A 50 8.12 1.15 -8.79
C PHE A 50 7.08 1.99 -8.01
N ALA A 51 6.55 3.03 -8.66
CA ALA A 51 5.39 3.80 -8.20
C ALA A 51 4.19 3.51 -9.11
N GLY A 52 2.95 3.71 -8.67
CA GLY A 52 1.80 3.31 -9.48
C GLY A 52 1.41 1.83 -9.32
N LEU A 53 0.34 1.44 -10.01
CA LEU A 53 -0.34 0.15 -9.90
C LEU A 53 -0.66 -0.18 -8.44
N GLY A 54 -0.44 -1.42 -7.99
CA GLY A 54 -0.58 -1.82 -6.60
C GLY A 54 0.77 -2.03 -5.93
N ALA A 55 1.41 -0.96 -5.46
CA ALA A 55 2.70 -1.07 -4.80
C ALA A 55 2.56 -1.55 -3.35
N MET A 56 3.55 -2.28 -2.83
CA MET A 56 3.61 -2.59 -1.40
C MET A 56 4.42 -1.53 -0.61
N ILE A 57 4.19 -1.46 0.69
CA ILE A 57 4.95 -0.65 1.64
C ILE A 57 5.66 -1.60 2.61
N GLY A 58 6.97 -1.44 2.76
CA GLY A 58 7.77 -2.06 3.81
C GLY A 58 9.26 -2.25 3.45
N PRO A 59 10.15 -2.32 4.44
CA PRO A 59 9.85 -2.30 5.88
C PRO A 59 9.72 -0.89 6.47
N HIS A 60 9.83 0.19 5.69
CA HIS A 60 9.61 1.55 6.18
C HIS A 60 8.61 2.29 5.29
N PHE A 61 8.12 3.43 5.78
CA PHE A 61 7.16 4.27 5.08
C PHE A 61 7.81 5.59 4.63
N HIS A 62 7.40 6.11 3.47
CA HIS A 62 8.00 7.30 2.86
C HIS A 62 9.52 7.14 2.70
N ARG A 63 10.27 8.24 2.68
CA ARG A 63 11.73 8.28 2.72
C ARG A 63 12.21 8.38 4.16
N ARG A 64 13.27 7.63 4.50
CA ARG A 64 13.99 7.81 5.77
C ARG A 64 14.72 9.15 5.82
N LYS A 65 15.02 9.60 7.03
CA LYS A 65 15.83 10.80 7.27
C LYS A 65 17.26 10.55 6.80
N THR A 66 17.92 11.58 6.27
CA THR A 66 19.27 11.46 5.71
C THR A 66 20.28 10.87 6.69
N GLU A 67 20.16 11.21 7.98
CA GLU A 67 21.02 10.71 9.05
C GLU A 67 20.89 9.20 9.33
N SER A 68 19.78 8.56 8.96
CA SER A 68 19.58 7.11 9.10
C SER A 68 19.88 6.33 7.81
N LEU A 69 20.29 7.01 6.73
CA LEU A 69 20.66 6.34 5.50
C LEU A 69 22.03 5.64 5.61
N PRO A 70 22.19 4.48 4.95
CA PRO A 70 23.50 3.84 4.83
C PRO A 70 24.48 4.77 4.10
N LYS A 71 25.64 5.05 4.73
CA LYS A 71 26.60 6.05 4.23
C LYS A 71 27.35 5.65 2.95
N ASN A 72 27.44 4.35 2.66
CA ASN A 72 28.32 3.82 1.60
C ASN A 72 27.55 3.05 0.53
N LEU A 73 26.27 3.38 0.33
CA LEU A 73 25.45 2.70 -0.67
C LEU A 73 25.77 3.25 -2.09
N ASP A 74 26.24 2.38 -2.98
CA ASP A 74 26.45 2.76 -4.38
C ASP A 74 25.11 2.86 -5.13
N LEU A 75 24.63 4.09 -5.29
CA LEU A 75 23.36 4.37 -5.95
C LEU A 75 23.35 4.04 -7.45
N ALA A 76 24.53 3.91 -8.08
CA ALA A 76 24.62 3.57 -9.50
C ALA A 76 24.10 2.15 -9.80
N LEU A 77 24.03 1.30 -8.77
CA LEU A 77 23.51 -0.05 -8.84
C LEU A 77 21.98 -0.10 -8.97
N PHE A 78 21.27 1.01 -8.78
CA PHE A 78 19.80 1.03 -8.74
C PHE A 78 19.22 1.87 -9.89
N PRO A 79 18.74 1.24 -10.99
CA PRO A 79 18.28 1.95 -12.18
C PRO A 79 17.16 2.97 -11.92
N HIS A 80 16.27 2.69 -10.97
CA HIS A 80 15.16 3.59 -10.62
C HIS A 80 15.65 4.94 -10.05
N VAL A 81 16.82 4.98 -9.42
CA VAL A 81 17.39 6.21 -8.84
C VAL A 81 17.77 7.20 -9.93
N LYS A 82 18.39 6.72 -11.02
CA LYS A 82 18.77 7.54 -12.17
C LYS A 82 17.55 8.10 -12.88
N ARG A 83 16.50 7.28 -13.04
CA ARG A 83 15.27 7.70 -13.73
C ARG A 83 14.47 8.70 -12.91
N GLY A 84 14.40 8.48 -11.59
CA GLY A 84 13.66 9.35 -10.67
C GLY A 84 14.35 10.68 -10.33
N ALA A 85 15.54 10.97 -10.86
CA ALA A 85 16.32 12.18 -10.57
C ALA A 85 16.41 12.48 -9.06
N ILE A 86 16.63 11.44 -8.25
CA ILE A 86 16.59 11.54 -6.79
C ILE A 86 17.79 12.38 -6.31
N PRO A 87 17.56 13.49 -5.58
CA PRO A 87 18.65 14.34 -5.08
C PRO A 87 19.60 13.57 -4.16
N GLU A 88 20.87 13.97 -4.14
CA GLU A 88 21.84 13.42 -3.19
C GLU A 88 21.36 13.58 -1.74
N GLY A 89 21.64 12.59 -0.88
CA GLY A 89 21.19 12.57 0.51
C GLY A 89 19.71 12.25 0.72
N THR A 90 18.98 11.94 -0.35
CA THR A 90 17.58 11.49 -0.28
C THR A 90 17.52 9.98 -0.30
N ASP A 91 16.63 9.38 0.51
CA ASP A 91 16.39 7.93 0.46
C ASP A 91 15.90 7.51 -0.95
N PRO A 92 16.66 6.65 -1.66
CA PRO A 92 16.27 6.19 -2.97
C PRO A 92 15.08 5.22 -2.93
N PHE A 93 14.84 4.56 -1.78
CA PHE A 93 13.83 3.51 -1.63
C PHE A 93 12.62 4.02 -0.85
N SER A 94 11.89 5.00 -1.40
CA SER A 94 10.62 5.44 -0.78
C SER A 94 9.70 4.23 -0.55
N HIS A 95 9.13 4.12 0.65
CA HIS A 95 8.29 3.00 1.12
C HIS A 95 9.02 1.66 1.26
N GLY A 96 10.34 1.68 1.44
CA GLY A 96 11.14 0.51 1.72
C GLY A 96 11.46 -0.36 0.51
N VAL A 97 12.50 -1.18 0.69
CA VAL A 97 13.08 -2.05 -0.34
C VAL A 97 12.12 -3.17 -0.78
N GLY A 98 11.08 -3.47 0.00
CA GLY A 98 10.12 -4.53 -0.24
C GLY A 98 9.47 -4.46 -1.61
N ARG A 99 9.16 -3.25 -2.10
CA ARG A 99 8.55 -3.06 -3.44
C ARG A 99 9.53 -3.11 -4.61
N TYR A 100 10.83 -3.27 -4.35
CA TYR A 100 11.87 -3.27 -5.39
C TYR A 100 12.53 -4.64 -5.54
N ALA A 101 12.70 -5.36 -4.43
CA ALA A 101 13.44 -6.62 -4.39
C ALA A 101 12.64 -7.80 -4.94
N ALA A 102 13.34 -8.83 -5.41
CA ALA A 102 12.69 -10.09 -5.78
C ALA A 102 12.34 -10.89 -4.54
N TRP A 103 11.09 -11.34 -4.44
CA TRP A 103 10.60 -12.18 -3.35
C TRP A 103 10.76 -13.66 -3.69
N THR A 104 11.08 -14.46 -2.68
CA THR A 104 10.93 -15.91 -2.79
C THR A 104 9.48 -16.26 -2.56
N SER A 105 8.81 -16.85 -3.56
CA SER A 105 7.38 -17.16 -3.48
C SER A 105 7.06 -18.59 -3.93
N THR A 106 5.96 -19.10 -3.39
CA THR A 106 5.24 -20.27 -3.86
C THR A 106 3.80 -19.87 -4.11
N ASN A 107 3.18 -20.44 -5.13
CA ASN A 107 1.80 -20.13 -5.47
C ASN A 107 1.04 -21.37 -5.95
N ASP A 108 -0.28 -21.31 -5.83
CA ASP A 108 -1.20 -22.19 -6.53
C ASP A 108 -2.14 -21.34 -7.41
N ALA A 109 -3.27 -21.90 -7.83
CA ALA A 109 -4.24 -21.21 -8.66
C ALA A 109 -4.94 -20.04 -7.95
N ARG A 110 -4.99 -20.03 -6.62
CA ARG A 110 -5.81 -19.11 -5.81
C ARG A 110 -5.02 -18.29 -4.81
N SER A 111 -3.75 -18.63 -4.58
CA SER A 111 -2.95 -18.03 -3.52
C SER A 111 -1.47 -17.92 -3.85
N ILE A 112 -0.81 -16.97 -3.18
CA ILE A 112 0.63 -16.77 -3.18
C ILE A 112 1.07 -16.66 -1.72
N ASP A 113 2.11 -17.40 -1.33
CA ASP A 113 2.87 -17.22 -0.11
C ASP A 113 4.28 -16.76 -0.50
N ALA A 114 4.75 -15.66 0.07
CA ALA A 114 6.04 -15.08 -0.27
C ALA A 114 6.80 -14.58 0.96
N THR A 115 8.13 -14.62 0.87
CA THR A 115 9.05 -14.12 1.90
C THR A 115 10.17 -13.29 1.31
N LEU A 116 10.60 -12.28 2.08
CA LEU A 116 11.76 -11.45 1.80
C LEU A 116 12.57 -11.27 3.08
N LYS A 117 13.89 -11.37 2.99
CA LYS A 117 14.81 -11.33 4.14
C LYS A 117 15.89 -10.28 3.92
N GLY A 118 16.40 -9.70 5.01
CA GLY A 118 17.53 -8.76 4.95
C GLY A 118 18.78 -9.37 4.27
N GLY A 119 18.95 -10.68 4.39
CA GLY A 119 20.03 -11.42 3.71
C GLY A 119 19.86 -11.62 2.20
N ASP A 120 18.69 -11.36 1.63
CA ASP A 120 18.48 -11.39 0.18
C ASP A 120 19.23 -10.21 -0.48
N THR A 121 19.30 -10.19 -1.82
CA THR A 121 20.03 -9.12 -2.53
C THR A 121 19.19 -8.42 -3.59
N LEU A 122 19.46 -7.12 -3.76
CA LEU A 122 19.01 -6.32 -4.88
C LEU A 122 20.26 -5.80 -5.61
N ASN A 123 20.44 -6.21 -6.85
CA ASN A 123 21.61 -5.85 -7.68
C ASN A 123 22.95 -6.13 -6.96
N GLY A 124 23.02 -7.24 -6.22
CA GLY A 124 24.22 -7.69 -5.50
C GLY A 124 24.42 -7.06 -4.11
N VAL A 125 23.61 -6.09 -3.71
CA VAL A 125 23.65 -5.47 -2.37
C VAL A 125 22.64 -6.15 -1.45
N LYS A 126 23.03 -6.49 -0.22
CA LYS A 126 22.10 -7.06 0.76
C LYS A 126 21.00 -6.07 1.11
N LEU A 127 19.78 -6.57 1.27
CA LEU A 127 18.65 -5.72 1.64
C LEU A 127 18.82 -5.12 3.04
N SER A 128 19.46 -5.84 3.96
CA SER A 128 19.80 -5.32 5.28
C SER A 128 20.76 -4.13 5.22
N ASP A 129 21.67 -4.11 4.25
CA ASP A 129 22.62 -3.02 4.06
C ASP A 129 21.93 -1.79 3.44
N ILE A 130 20.90 -2.00 2.61
CA ILE A 130 20.05 -0.94 2.05
C ILE A 130 19.15 -0.32 3.13
N GLU A 131 18.53 -1.16 3.96
CA GLU A 131 17.60 -0.73 5.01
C GLU A 131 18.32 -0.27 6.29
N GLY A 132 19.60 -0.63 6.46
CA GLY A 132 20.36 -0.34 7.67
C GLY A 132 19.97 -1.19 8.89
N GLN A 133 19.16 -2.24 8.66
CA GLN A 133 18.65 -3.16 9.67
C GLN A 133 18.35 -4.52 9.05
N ASP A 134 18.49 -5.60 9.83
CA ASP A 134 18.02 -6.91 9.39
C ASP A 134 16.52 -7.09 9.65
N PHE A 135 15.87 -7.87 8.79
CA PHE A 135 14.42 -8.08 8.83
C PHE A 135 13.99 -9.39 8.15
N LEU A 136 12.79 -9.83 8.48
CA LEU A 136 12.04 -10.88 7.80
C LEU A 136 10.63 -10.38 7.51
N MET A 137 10.27 -10.27 6.23
CA MET A 137 8.93 -9.93 5.77
C MET A 137 8.22 -11.16 5.19
N ARG A 138 6.91 -11.20 5.39
CA ARG A 138 5.99 -12.19 4.82
C ARG A 138 4.86 -11.48 4.11
N TYR A 139 4.46 -12.03 2.97
CA TYR A 139 3.36 -11.55 2.16
C TYR A 139 2.54 -12.75 1.71
N LYS A 140 1.23 -12.70 1.93
CA LYS A 140 0.28 -13.66 1.40
C LYS A 140 -0.77 -12.92 0.60
N ALA A 141 -1.18 -13.49 -0.52
CA ALA A 141 -2.36 -13.08 -1.26
C ALA A 141 -3.22 -14.30 -1.53
N ALA A 142 -4.52 -14.23 -1.30
CA ALA A 142 -5.43 -15.33 -1.58
C ALA A 142 -6.82 -14.83 -1.95
N TRP A 143 -7.46 -15.52 -2.90
CA TRP A 143 -8.90 -15.37 -3.12
C TRP A 143 -9.67 -16.09 -2.02
N VAL A 144 -10.32 -15.32 -1.14
CA VAL A 144 -11.24 -15.80 -0.11
C VAL A 144 -12.66 -15.36 -0.46
N SER A 145 -13.69 -16.11 -0.04
CA SER A 145 -15.09 -15.93 -0.46
C SER A 145 -15.49 -14.47 -0.72
N GLY A 146 -15.49 -14.05 -1.99
CA GLY A 146 -15.95 -12.72 -2.44
C GLY A 146 -14.88 -11.64 -2.65
N GLY A 147 -13.62 -11.86 -2.26
CA GLY A 147 -12.58 -10.83 -2.29
C GLY A 147 -11.14 -11.33 -2.33
N LEU A 148 -10.23 -10.41 -2.64
CA LEU A 148 -8.80 -10.64 -2.53
C LEU A 148 -8.35 -10.28 -1.11
N GLU A 149 -7.78 -11.24 -0.40
CA GLU A 149 -7.18 -11.04 0.91
C GLU A 149 -5.66 -10.98 0.81
N LEU A 150 -5.07 -10.01 1.49
CA LEU A 150 -3.65 -9.77 1.61
C LEU A 150 -3.26 -9.84 3.09
N GLU A 151 -2.28 -10.67 3.44
CA GLU A 151 -1.71 -10.72 4.78
C GLU A 151 -0.24 -10.36 4.72
N MET A 152 0.15 -9.33 5.46
CA MET A 152 1.51 -8.81 5.46
C MET A 152 2.04 -8.73 6.88
N ALA A 153 3.29 -9.16 7.07
CA ALA A 153 3.95 -9.07 8.36
C ALA A 153 5.45 -8.84 8.21
N SER A 154 6.05 -8.18 9.20
CA SER A 154 7.48 -8.00 9.34
C SER A 154 7.92 -8.26 10.77
N VAL A 155 9.09 -8.86 10.92
CA VAL A 155 9.88 -8.89 12.16
C VAL A 155 11.22 -8.24 11.83
N SER A 156 11.55 -7.15 12.52
CA SER A 156 12.67 -6.27 12.19
C SER A 156 13.51 -5.92 13.42
N GLN A 157 14.77 -5.56 13.20
CA GLN A 157 15.67 -5.10 14.27
C GLN A 157 15.38 -3.67 14.76
N ALA A 158 14.75 -2.84 13.93
CA ALA A 158 14.21 -1.54 14.32
C ALA A 158 12.76 -1.38 13.82
N ASP A 159 12.19 -0.21 14.08
CA ASP A 159 10.80 0.10 13.78
C ASP A 159 10.47 -0.12 12.30
N SER A 160 9.30 -0.70 12.05
CA SER A 160 8.90 -1.17 10.72
C SER A 160 7.43 -0.90 10.43
N VAL A 161 7.10 -0.80 9.14
CA VAL A 161 5.74 -0.61 8.63
C VAL A 161 5.47 -1.63 7.54
N MET A 162 4.26 -2.17 7.53
CA MET A 162 3.70 -2.96 6.45
C MET A 162 2.42 -2.30 5.96
N GLY A 163 2.17 -2.35 4.65
CA GLY A 163 0.94 -1.85 4.06
C GLY A 163 0.94 -1.91 2.55
N ILE A 164 -0.07 -1.27 1.96
CA ILE A 164 -0.20 -1.15 0.50
C ILE A 164 -0.27 0.31 0.10
N HIS A 165 0.23 0.61 -1.10
CA HIS A 165 0.12 1.88 -1.79
C HIS A 165 -0.53 1.63 -3.15
N PHE A 166 -1.83 1.30 -3.14
CA PHE A 166 -2.56 0.91 -4.35
C PHE A 166 -3.23 2.12 -5.01
N TYR A 167 -3.06 2.23 -6.32
CA TYR A 167 -3.57 3.30 -7.17
C TYR A 167 -4.88 2.82 -7.80
N TYR A 168 -6.00 3.09 -7.14
CA TYR A 168 -7.30 2.64 -7.61
C TYR A 168 -7.83 3.54 -8.72
N HIS A 169 -8.32 2.95 -9.80
CA HIS A 169 -8.88 3.67 -10.94
C HIS A 169 -10.14 4.46 -10.56
N VAL A 170 -10.19 5.73 -10.94
CA VAL A 170 -11.31 6.66 -10.71
C VAL A 170 -11.82 7.16 -12.06
N PRO A 171 -12.79 6.46 -12.67
CA PRO A 171 -13.31 6.84 -13.98
C PRO A 171 -13.99 8.22 -13.90
N GLY A 172 -13.61 9.11 -14.82
CA GLY A 172 -14.22 10.44 -14.95
C GLY A 172 -13.98 11.39 -13.77
N ASN A 173 -13.03 11.11 -12.88
CA ASN A 173 -12.70 11.94 -11.71
C ASN A 173 -13.89 12.19 -10.76
N LYS A 174 -14.82 11.24 -10.67
CA LYS A 174 -16.01 11.32 -9.83
C LYS A 174 -16.05 10.15 -8.85
N GLY A 175 -16.60 10.40 -7.67
CA GLY A 175 -16.79 9.41 -6.62
C GLY A 175 -16.50 9.98 -5.24
N GLU A 176 -16.58 9.11 -4.25
CA GLU A 176 -16.32 9.45 -2.86
C GLU A 176 -15.60 8.32 -2.12
N VAL A 177 -14.78 8.69 -1.14
CA VAL A 177 -14.22 7.76 -0.15
C VAL A 177 -15.00 7.91 1.13
N ILE A 178 -15.58 6.81 1.60
CA ILE A 178 -16.35 6.76 2.83
C ILE A 178 -15.65 5.86 3.83
N SER A 179 -15.55 6.32 5.07
CA SER A 179 -14.96 5.55 6.17
C SER A 179 -15.51 6.05 7.51
N ARG A 180 -15.28 5.28 8.57
CA ARG A 180 -15.44 5.76 9.95
C ARG A 180 -14.07 5.96 10.58
N VAL A 181 -13.79 7.19 10.98
CA VAL A 181 -12.47 7.64 11.42
C VAL A 181 -12.54 8.39 12.74
N ALA A 182 -11.43 8.42 13.47
CA ALA A 182 -11.30 9.26 14.65
C ALA A 182 -11.44 10.74 14.26
N GLY A 183 -11.78 11.61 15.21
CA GLY A 183 -11.98 13.06 14.97
C GLY A 183 -10.70 13.85 14.65
N ASN A 184 -9.58 13.16 14.47
CA ASN A 184 -8.30 13.72 14.12
C ASN A 184 -7.63 12.93 13.00
N TYR A 185 -6.79 13.63 12.26
CA TYR A 185 -6.04 13.13 11.10
C TYR A 185 -4.64 13.74 11.10
N ILE A 186 -3.72 13.10 10.39
CA ILE A 186 -2.37 13.65 10.15
C ILE A 186 -2.37 14.28 8.76
N VAL A 187 -1.96 15.55 8.71
CA VAL A 187 -1.76 16.32 7.48
C VAL A 187 -0.49 17.15 7.65
N ASP A 188 0.36 17.18 6.63
CA ASP A 188 1.68 17.83 6.68
C ASP A 188 2.57 17.37 7.86
N GLY A 189 2.36 16.14 8.33
CA GLY A 189 3.07 15.58 9.50
C GLY A 189 2.54 16.05 10.86
N GLU A 190 1.43 16.79 10.91
CA GLU A 190 0.83 17.29 12.14
C GLU A 190 -0.53 16.65 12.40
N VAL A 191 -0.81 16.32 13.66
CA VAL A 191 -2.14 15.87 14.09
C VAL A 191 -3.07 17.08 14.20
N LYS A 192 -4.16 17.07 13.44
CA LYS A 192 -5.17 18.14 13.44
C LYS A 192 -6.58 17.57 13.66
N PRO A 193 -7.54 18.35 14.15
CA PRO A 193 -8.94 17.97 14.11
C PRO A 193 -9.44 17.94 12.66
N ILE A 194 -10.31 16.99 12.31
CA ILE A 194 -10.84 16.88 10.95
C ILE A 194 -11.89 17.98 10.71
N PRO A 195 -11.72 18.86 9.71
CA PRO A 195 -12.69 19.91 9.43
C PRO A 195 -13.94 19.35 8.74
N ALA A 196 -15.12 19.88 9.07
CA ALA A 196 -16.37 19.51 8.39
C ALA A 196 -16.34 19.74 6.86
N LEU A 197 -15.50 20.69 6.40
CA LEU A 197 -15.33 21.03 4.98
C LEU A 197 -14.86 19.83 4.14
N ILE A 198 -14.15 18.85 4.72
CA ILE A 198 -13.74 17.63 3.99
C ILE A 198 -14.75 16.48 4.13
N GLY A 199 -15.98 16.79 4.58
CA GLY A 199 -17.08 15.82 4.66
C GLY A 199 -17.09 14.97 5.93
N TYR A 200 -16.55 15.49 7.04
CA TYR A 200 -16.53 14.78 8.32
C TYR A 200 -17.73 15.15 9.21
N GLU A 201 -18.42 14.14 9.72
CA GLU A 201 -19.52 14.24 10.67
C GLU A 201 -19.07 13.77 12.06
N GLU A 202 -18.85 14.72 12.97
CA GLU A 202 -18.28 14.47 14.29
C GLU A 202 -19.12 13.49 15.14
N SER A 203 -20.45 13.59 15.08
CA SER A 203 -21.36 12.78 15.90
C SER A 203 -21.31 11.29 15.58
N SER A 204 -20.96 10.93 14.34
CA SER A 204 -20.95 9.55 13.85
C SER A 204 -19.52 9.03 13.60
N GLY A 205 -18.54 9.93 13.53
CA GLY A 205 -17.18 9.65 13.07
C GLY A 205 -17.12 9.36 11.57
N ARG A 206 -18.15 9.72 10.80
CA ARG A 206 -18.25 9.41 9.38
C ARG A 206 -17.47 10.42 8.56
N LEU A 207 -16.61 9.93 7.67
CA LEU A 207 -15.96 10.70 6.62
C LEU A 207 -16.64 10.37 5.28
N SER A 208 -16.98 11.40 4.50
CA SER A 208 -17.45 11.31 3.10
C SER A 208 -16.60 12.26 2.25
N PHE A 209 -15.42 11.80 1.84
CA PHE A 209 -14.45 12.61 1.11
C PHE A 209 -14.73 12.59 -0.40
N SER A 210 -14.98 13.76 -0.99
CA SER A 210 -15.19 13.88 -2.44
C SER A 210 -13.88 13.73 -3.23
N LEU A 211 -13.86 12.85 -4.24
CA LEU A 211 -12.73 12.69 -5.16
C LEU A 211 -12.53 13.87 -6.13
N SER A 212 -13.33 14.93 -6.03
CA SER A 212 -13.08 16.20 -6.71
C SER A 212 -11.97 17.03 -6.05
N GLN A 213 -11.52 16.64 -4.86
CA GLN A 213 -10.54 17.35 -4.04
C GLN A 213 -9.17 16.63 -4.05
N GLU A 214 -8.12 17.38 -3.71
CA GLU A 214 -6.80 16.82 -3.42
C GLU A 214 -6.77 16.28 -1.99
N ALA A 215 -5.96 15.26 -1.77
CA ALA A 215 -5.78 14.65 -0.46
C ALA A 215 -4.32 14.21 -0.26
N ASP A 216 -3.85 14.39 0.97
CA ASP A 216 -2.66 13.74 1.52
C ASP A 216 -2.86 13.66 3.04
N TYR A 217 -3.67 12.69 3.45
CA TYR A 217 -4.22 12.59 4.80
C TYR A 217 -4.00 11.20 5.37
N THR A 218 -3.64 11.12 6.65
CA THR A 218 -3.64 9.85 7.40
C THR A 218 -4.77 9.85 8.41
N PHE A 219 -5.60 8.81 8.40
CA PHE A 219 -6.74 8.66 9.29
C PHE A 219 -6.60 7.41 10.16
N ARG A 220 -7.08 7.48 11.41
CA ARG A 220 -7.20 6.32 12.28
C ARG A 220 -8.63 5.78 12.26
N PRO A 221 -8.83 4.45 12.31
CA PRO A 221 -10.18 3.88 12.31
C PRO A 221 -10.96 4.22 13.58
N PHE A 222 -12.29 4.25 13.47
CA PHE A 222 -13.21 4.44 14.60
C PHE A 222 -14.48 3.59 14.41
N PRO A 223 -15.08 3.02 15.48
CA PRO A 223 -14.70 3.10 16.89
C PRO A 223 -13.67 2.05 17.32
N ASN A 224 -13.31 1.12 16.43
CA ASN A 224 -12.36 0.07 16.74
C ASN A 224 -10.97 0.44 16.19
N LEU A 225 -10.01 0.67 17.07
CA LEU A 225 -8.64 1.02 16.67
C LEU A 225 -7.88 -0.13 16.01
N LEU A 226 -8.39 -1.37 16.03
CA LEU A 226 -7.72 -2.54 15.46
C LEU A 226 -8.17 -2.86 14.03
N LYS A 227 -9.25 -2.25 13.55
CA LYS A 227 -9.80 -2.55 12.22
C LYS A 227 -10.59 -1.39 11.64
N GLY A 228 -10.56 -1.26 10.32
CA GLY A 228 -11.33 -0.26 9.59
C GLY A 228 -11.98 -0.81 8.34
N GLU A 229 -12.92 -0.03 7.82
CA GLU A 229 -13.61 -0.27 6.56
C GLU A 229 -13.61 1.04 5.78
N ILE A 230 -13.22 0.96 4.51
CA ILE A 230 -13.11 2.08 3.59
C ILE A 230 -13.84 1.71 2.31
N ALA A 231 -14.85 2.47 1.94
CA ALA A 231 -15.62 2.29 0.72
C ALA A 231 -15.21 3.36 -0.30
N LEU A 232 -14.58 2.93 -1.39
CA LEU A 232 -14.40 3.75 -2.59
C LEU A 232 -15.65 3.59 -3.46
N LYS A 233 -16.53 4.58 -3.42
CA LYS A 233 -17.75 4.58 -4.23
C LYS A 233 -17.53 5.29 -5.55
N LEU A 234 -17.80 4.57 -6.62
CA LEU A 234 -17.69 5.02 -8.00
C LEU A 234 -19.03 4.78 -8.71
N ASP A 235 -19.13 5.25 -9.96
CA ASP A 235 -20.33 4.98 -10.75
C ASP A 235 -20.39 3.48 -11.11
N GLY A 236 -21.48 2.82 -10.72
CA GLY A 236 -21.73 1.39 -11.00
C GLY A 236 -21.08 0.37 -10.08
N TYR A 237 -20.20 0.75 -9.15
CA TYR A 237 -19.67 -0.15 -8.12
C TYR A 237 -19.09 0.58 -6.90
N THR A 238 -18.93 -0.17 -5.81
CA THR A 238 -18.15 0.20 -4.63
C THR A 238 -17.03 -0.80 -4.43
N LEU A 239 -15.79 -0.32 -4.32
CA LEU A 239 -14.67 -1.15 -3.85
C LEU A 239 -14.57 -0.99 -2.33
N LEU A 240 -14.83 -2.07 -1.61
CA LEU A 240 -14.70 -2.15 -0.17
C LEU A 240 -13.29 -2.63 0.20
N THR A 241 -12.60 -1.84 1.02
CA THR A 241 -11.34 -2.22 1.65
C THR A 241 -11.59 -2.38 3.14
N THR A 242 -11.52 -3.61 3.64
CA THR A 242 -11.47 -3.87 5.08
C THR A 242 -10.04 -4.17 5.48
N TYR A 243 -9.65 -3.78 6.68
CA TYR A 243 -8.33 -4.11 7.20
C TYR A 243 -8.37 -4.32 8.70
N GLU A 244 -7.46 -5.16 9.19
CA GLU A 244 -7.27 -5.44 10.61
C GLU A 244 -5.79 -5.58 10.95
N SER A 245 -5.44 -5.24 12.19
CA SER A 245 -4.11 -5.40 12.75
C SER A 245 -4.19 -5.93 14.18
N SER A 246 -3.15 -6.63 14.60
CA SER A 246 -2.98 -7.07 15.98
C SER A 246 -2.65 -5.92 16.95
N SER A 247 -2.41 -4.71 16.43
CA SER A 247 -2.04 -3.53 17.21
C SER A 247 -2.95 -2.34 16.88
N SER A 248 -3.20 -1.48 17.87
CA SER A 248 -3.89 -0.19 17.67
C SER A 248 -3.05 0.82 16.92
N GLU A 249 -1.77 0.54 16.72
CA GLU A 249 -0.86 1.33 15.91
C GLU A 249 -1.17 1.20 14.40
N ASN A 250 -2.42 1.12 13.95
CA ASN A 250 -2.72 1.10 12.50
C ASN A 250 -3.48 2.37 12.09
N SER A 251 -3.36 2.68 10.81
CA SER A 251 -4.02 3.81 10.15
C SER A 251 -4.21 3.49 8.67
N TRP A 252 -4.77 4.44 7.93
CA TRP A 252 -4.78 4.40 6.47
C TRP A 252 -4.54 5.78 5.91
N GLN A 253 -3.87 5.84 4.75
CA GLN A 253 -3.68 7.11 4.04
C GLN A 253 -4.61 7.24 2.83
N LEU A 254 -5.02 8.47 2.60
CA LEU A 254 -5.72 8.91 1.42
C LEU A 254 -4.81 9.88 0.67
N TRP A 255 -4.38 9.49 -0.52
CA TRP A 255 -3.60 10.36 -1.39
C TRP A 255 -4.29 10.53 -2.74
N ARG A 256 -4.36 11.77 -3.21
CA ARG A 256 -4.89 12.12 -4.54
C ARG A 256 -4.39 13.49 -4.97
N SER A 257 -3.81 13.57 -6.16
CA SER A 257 -3.56 14.85 -6.82
C SER A 257 -4.77 15.30 -7.64
N LYS A 258 -4.91 16.61 -7.87
CA LYS A 258 -6.03 17.15 -8.65
C LYS A 258 -6.06 16.54 -10.04
N ASN A 259 -7.25 16.13 -10.48
CA ASN A 259 -7.52 15.52 -11.79
C ASN A 259 -6.81 14.19 -12.08
N SER A 260 -6.15 13.57 -11.09
CA SER A 260 -5.59 12.23 -11.28
C SER A 260 -6.68 11.20 -11.58
N SER A 261 -6.40 10.32 -12.53
CA SER A 261 -7.27 9.20 -12.88
C SER A 261 -7.35 8.12 -11.80
N PHE A 262 -6.69 8.32 -10.65
CA PHE A 262 -6.62 7.37 -9.56
C PHE A 262 -6.74 8.03 -8.19
N VAL A 263 -7.05 7.23 -7.17
CA VAL A 263 -6.93 7.57 -5.76
C VAL A 263 -6.14 6.49 -5.06
N CYS A 264 -5.28 6.87 -4.12
CA CYS A 264 -4.57 5.92 -3.29
C CYS A 264 -5.30 5.76 -1.95
N ILE A 265 -5.60 4.52 -1.58
CA ILE A 265 -6.13 4.13 -0.28
C ILE A 265 -5.16 3.12 0.31
N GLU A 266 -4.54 3.50 1.43
CA GLU A 266 -3.30 2.88 1.90
C GLU A 266 -3.41 2.43 3.35
N PRO A 267 -4.07 1.30 3.66
CA PRO A 267 -3.99 0.72 5.00
C PRO A 267 -2.56 0.34 5.36
N VAL A 268 -2.13 0.75 6.56
CA VAL A 268 -0.75 0.59 7.06
C VAL A 268 -0.73 0.21 8.53
N SER A 269 0.27 -0.57 8.92
CA SER A 269 0.46 -1.08 10.28
C SER A 269 1.14 -0.08 11.24
N ALA A 270 0.99 1.23 11.00
CA ALA A 270 1.52 2.31 11.85
C ALA A 270 0.47 3.41 12.04
N ALA A 271 0.32 3.96 13.26
CA ALA A 271 -0.61 5.06 13.52
C ALA A 271 -0.07 6.41 13.02
N ASP A 272 1.25 6.61 13.16
CA ASP A 272 2.03 7.62 12.44
C ASP A 272 3.05 6.88 11.56
N PRO A 273 2.73 6.64 10.28
CA PRO A 273 3.62 5.89 9.39
C PRO A 273 5.00 6.52 9.22
N ARG A 274 5.15 7.84 9.38
CA ARG A 274 6.46 8.50 9.27
C ARG A 274 7.33 8.31 10.52
N HIS A 275 6.72 7.91 11.63
CA HIS A 275 7.38 7.65 12.90
C HIS A 275 6.86 6.33 13.51
N PRO A 276 7.10 5.18 12.86
CA PRO A 276 6.66 3.89 13.38
C PRO A 276 7.39 3.58 14.70
N ASN A 277 6.80 2.72 15.52
CA ASN A 277 7.30 2.35 16.84
C ASN A 277 7.21 0.83 17.12
N LEU A 278 7.00 0.03 16.06
CA LEU A 278 6.85 -1.41 16.13
C LEU A 278 7.96 -2.14 15.38
N THR A 279 8.69 -3.00 16.09
CA THR A 279 9.64 -3.96 15.50
C THR A 279 8.96 -5.21 14.94
N VAL A 280 7.70 -5.45 15.33
CA VAL A 280 6.83 -6.49 14.78
C VAL A 280 5.55 -5.83 14.26
N SER A 281 5.42 -5.79 12.95
CA SER A 281 4.35 -5.10 12.26
C SER A 281 3.53 -6.09 11.45
N SER A 282 2.21 -6.01 11.53
CA SER A 282 1.32 -6.84 10.71
C SER A 282 0.03 -6.11 10.36
N ILE A 283 -0.48 -6.41 9.16
CA ILE A 283 -1.78 -5.95 8.70
C ILE A 283 -2.36 -6.97 7.73
N LYS A 284 -3.66 -7.21 7.88
CA LYS A 284 -4.47 -7.99 6.97
C LYS A 284 -5.45 -7.07 6.28
N ILE A 285 -5.57 -7.17 4.96
CA ILE A 285 -6.37 -6.29 4.11
C ILE A 285 -7.21 -7.17 3.20
N ARG A 286 -8.47 -6.82 3.00
CA ARG A 286 -9.37 -7.50 2.09
C ARG A 286 -10.07 -6.51 1.17
N LEU A 287 -10.04 -6.81 -0.12
CA LEU A 287 -10.58 -6.00 -1.21
C LEU A 287 -11.76 -6.73 -1.85
N GLU A 288 -12.92 -6.07 -1.91
CA GLU A 288 -14.16 -6.64 -2.42
C GLU A 288 -14.91 -5.66 -3.32
N LEU A 289 -15.41 -6.15 -4.46
CA LEU A 289 -16.28 -5.36 -5.32
C LEU A 289 -17.75 -5.61 -4.95
N VAL A 290 -18.46 -4.55 -4.61
CA VAL A 290 -19.91 -4.54 -4.36
C VAL A 290 -20.59 -3.77 -5.48
N ARG A 291 -21.66 -4.33 -6.06
CA ARG A 291 -22.48 -3.70 -7.11
C ARG A 291 -23.92 -3.58 -6.65
#